data_AF-A0A7X9JLI2-F1
#
_entry.id   AF-A0A7X9JLI2-F1
#
_cell.length_a   1.000
_cell.length_b   1.000
_cell.length_c   1.000
_cell.angle_alpha   90.00
_cell.angle_beta   90.00
_cell.angle_gamma   90.00
#
_symmetry.space_group_name_H-M   'P 1'
#
loop_
_entity.id
_entity.type
_entity.pdbx_description
1 polymer ?
#
loop_
_entity_poly.entity_id
_entity_poly.type
_entity_poly.pdbx_seq_one_letter_code
_entity_poly.pdbx_strand_id
1 'polypeptide(L)'
;MVWIAVHLLIATKKQHSFNSIIKPVSILIAVRNEEKNIHFLLYQLLNQSYSLFEIVIVDDHSTDETINKLKKITHTKLKWYQLPDGKEGKKEAIKYGLTKCTYAWVIMTDADVKMQNDWLSSNISKMSEEAIIVSPVYVEVKKATYFNMFQQLDFAAMQYLTIASIIAKKPFMCSGANLAIPKTKALELYQAIDTSIPSGDDVFLLHKYIEQKGNVIANVLPSSA
;
A
#
# COMPACT_ATOMS: atom_id res chain seq x y z
N MET A 1 -31.87 -4.06 2.60
CA MET A 1 -31.85 -4.95 1.41
C MET A 1 -30.46 -5.04 0.80
N VAL A 2 -29.82 -3.93 0.39
CA VAL A 2 -28.43 -3.93 -0.15
C VAL A 2 -27.38 -4.44 0.86
N TRP A 3 -27.49 -4.03 2.13
CA TRP A 3 -26.56 -4.46 3.19
C TRP A 3 -26.55 -5.98 3.46
N ILE A 4 -27.69 -6.66 3.28
CA ILE A 4 -27.80 -8.11 3.50
C ILE A 4 -27.17 -8.88 2.34
N ALA A 5 -27.33 -8.39 1.10
CA ALA A 5 -26.69 -8.99 -0.07
C ALA A 5 -25.15 -8.89 -0.03
N VAL A 6 -24.62 -7.76 0.46
CA VAL A 6 -23.18 -7.57 0.68
C VAL A 6 -22.65 -8.49 1.78
N HIS A 7 -23.39 -8.63 2.88
CA HIS A 7 -23.00 -9.54 3.96
C HIS A 7 -23.03 -11.01 3.53
N LEU A 8 -23.99 -11.41 2.69
CA LEU A 8 -24.12 -12.77 2.17
C LEU A 8 -23.03 -13.13 1.14
N LEU A 9 -22.52 -12.15 0.37
CA LEU A 9 -21.38 -12.36 -0.53
C LEU A 9 -20.07 -12.56 0.26
N ILE A 10 -19.89 -11.83 1.37
CA ILE A 10 -18.74 -11.95 2.28
C ILE A 10 -18.83 -13.23 3.15
N ALA A 11 -20.05 -13.68 3.48
CA ALA A 11 -20.29 -14.83 4.35
C ALA A 11 -20.02 -16.21 3.72
N THR A 12 -19.64 -16.28 2.43
CA THR A 12 -19.14 -17.52 1.84
C THR A 12 -17.71 -17.80 2.30
N LYS A 13 -17.55 -18.16 3.58
CA LYS A 13 -16.33 -18.76 4.12
C LYS A 13 -16.06 -20.11 3.44
N LYS A 14 -15.41 -20.08 2.29
CA LYS A 14 -14.47 -21.16 1.94
C LYS A 14 -13.19 -20.86 2.69
N GLN A 15 -12.85 -21.69 3.67
CA GLN A 15 -11.47 -21.84 4.09
C GLN A 15 -10.69 -22.29 2.85
N HIS A 16 -10.10 -21.34 2.15
CA HIS A 16 -9.08 -21.67 1.18
C HIS A 16 -7.90 -22.23 1.98
N SER A 17 -7.54 -23.48 1.70
CA SER A 17 -6.26 -24.03 2.12
C SER A 17 -5.16 -23.13 1.55
N PHE A 18 -4.46 -22.42 2.43
CA PHE A 18 -3.31 -21.60 2.08
C PHE A 18 -2.17 -22.54 1.71
N ASN A 19 -2.04 -22.90 0.43
CA ASN A 19 -0.73 -23.26 -0.11
C ASN A 19 0.06 -21.96 -0.24
N SER A 20 0.62 -21.47 0.87
CA SER A 20 1.44 -20.26 0.87
C SER A 20 2.78 -20.57 0.22
N ILE A 21 2.88 -20.27 -1.09
CA ILE A 21 4.18 -20.02 -1.69
C ILE A 21 4.78 -18.87 -0.88
N ILE A 22 5.87 -19.13 -0.16
CA ILE A 22 6.60 -18.11 0.58
C ILE A 22 7.22 -17.18 -0.46
N LYS A 23 6.72 -15.94 -0.54
CA LYS A 23 7.19 -14.91 -1.48
C LYS A 23 7.92 -13.80 -0.73
N PRO A 24 9.21 -13.57 -0.96
CA PRO A 24 9.88 -12.43 -0.36
C PRO A 24 9.33 -11.12 -0.93
N VAL A 25 9.09 -10.12 -0.08
CA VAL A 25 8.48 -8.83 -0.46
C VAL A 25 9.27 -7.64 0.07
N SER A 26 9.34 -6.57 -0.71
CA SER A 26 9.89 -5.29 -0.27
C SER A 26 8.74 -4.36 0.10
N ILE A 27 8.76 -3.78 1.28
CA ILE A 27 7.81 -2.76 1.69
C ILE A 27 8.45 -1.41 1.37
N LEU A 28 7.84 -0.63 0.48
CA LEU A 28 8.38 0.65 0.04
C LEU A 28 7.53 1.79 0.59
N ILE A 29 8.17 2.70 1.34
CA ILE A 29 7.52 3.89 1.92
C ILE A 29 8.31 5.13 1.51
N ALA A 30 7.62 6.12 0.94
CA ALA A 30 8.13 7.47 0.79
C ALA A 30 7.73 8.29 2.02
N VAL A 31 8.66 9.03 2.63
CA VAL A 31 8.42 9.81 3.84
C VAL A 31 8.81 11.27 3.63
N ARG A 32 8.03 12.19 4.20
CA ARG A 32 8.37 13.62 4.30
C ARG A 32 7.68 14.22 5.51
N ASN A 33 8.47 14.69 6.48
CA ASN A 33 7.98 15.30 7.71
C ASN A 33 7.03 14.40 8.53
N GLU A 34 7.47 13.17 8.76
CA GLU A 34 6.72 12.08 9.40
C GLU A 34 7.21 11.77 10.82
N GLU A 35 7.78 12.75 11.52
CA GLU A 35 8.41 12.53 12.84
C GLU A 35 7.44 11.93 13.87
N LYS A 36 6.13 12.16 13.70
CA LYS A 36 5.07 11.69 14.61
C LYS A 36 4.68 10.24 14.35
N ASN A 37 4.82 9.77 13.11
CA ASN A 37 4.32 8.47 12.67
C ASN A 37 5.44 7.43 12.51
N ILE A 38 6.64 7.85 12.11
CA ILE A 38 7.72 6.95 11.67
C ILE A 38 8.10 5.86 12.68
N HIS A 39 8.11 6.18 13.98
CA HIS A 39 8.42 5.21 15.03
C HIS A 39 7.32 4.15 15.17
N PHE A 40 6.05 4.58 15.14
CA PHE A 40 4.91 3.68 15.26
C PHE A 40 4.78 2.78 14.03
N LEU A 41 4.94 3.35 12.83
CA LEU A 41 4.96 2.62 11.57
C LEU A 41 6.01 1.49 11.60
N LEU A 42 7.26 1.82 11.95
CA LEU A 42 8.34 0.85 12.02
C LEU A 42 8.08 -0.24 13.07
N TYR A 43 7.54 0.14 14.23
CA TYR A 43 7.12 -0.83 15.23
C TYR A 43 6.09 -1.82 14.68
N GLN A 44 5.06 -1.36 13.96
CA GLN A 44 4.04 -2.23 13.38
C GLN A 44 4.57 -3.12 12.24
N LEU A 45 5.43 -2.56 11.39
CA LEU A 45 6.06 -3.30 10.28
C LEU A 45 6.99 -4.41 10.79
N LEU A 46 7.78 -4.12 11.82
CA LEU A 46 8.71 -5.11 12.40
C LEU A 46 8.00 -6.22 13.17
N ASN A 47 6.79 -5.97 13.66
CA ASN A 47 5.95 -6.94 14.38
C ASN A 47 4.96 -7.71 13.47
N GLN A 48 5.10 -7.64 12.15
CA GLN A 48 4.30 -8.44 11.23
C GLN A 48 4.54 -9.94 11.44
N SER A 49 3.49 -10.74 11.29
CA SER A 49 3.53 -12.20 11.43
C SER A 49 4.30 -12.88 10.28
N TYR A 50 4.35 -12.24 9.12
CA TYR A 50 5.11 -12.70 7.97
C TYR A 50 6.59 -12.36 8.11
N SER A 51 7.50 -13.32 7.92
CA SER A 51 8.91 -13.12 8.27
C SER A 51 9.80 -12.67 7.10
N LEU A 52 9.46 -13.02 5.86
CA LEU A 52 10.35 -12.86 4.69
C LEU A 52 10.11 -11.54 3.95
N PHE A 53 10.56 -10.43 4.54
CA PHE A 53 10.42 -9.11 3.95
C PHE A 53 11.59 -8.20 4.27
N GLU A 54 11.69 -7.11 3.52
CA GLU A 54 12.51 -5.94 3.86
C GLU A 54 11.65 -4.67 3.86
N ILE A 55 12.11 -3.64 4.56
CA ILE A 55 11.52 -2.32 4.63
C ILE A 55 12.51 -1.36 3.95
N VAL A 56 12.04 -0.65 2.92
CA VAL A 56 12.77 0.37 2.19
C VAL A 56 12.06 1.70 2.38
N ILE A 57 12.73 2.63 3.05
CA ILE A 57 12.24 3.98 3.28
C ILE A 57 13.02 4.95 2.41
N VAL A 58 12.32 5.86 1.74
CA VAL A 58 12.95 6.97 1.00
C VAL A 58 12.46 8.29 1.56
N ASP A 59 13.39 9.08 2.08
CA ASP A 59 13.11 10.42 2.59
C ASP A 59 13.12 11.46 1.47
N ASP A 60 11.99 12.13 1.26
CA ASP A 60 11.82 13.27 0.37
C ASP A 60 12.11 14.57 1.12
N HIS A 61 13.36 14.73 1.55
CA HIS A 61 13.90 15.98 2.11
C HIS A 61 13.14 16.47 3.34
N SER A 62 12.94 15.60 4.34
CA SER A 62 12.31 16.00 5.60
C SER A 62 13.12 17.10 6.29
N THR A 63 12.42 18.08 6.84
CA THR A 63 13.00 19.22 7.59
C THR A 63 12.75 19.13 9.10
N ASP A 64 12.04 18.08 9.55
CA ASP A 64 11.75 17.78 10.95
C ASP A 64 12.64 16.64 11.50
N GLU A 65 12.28 16.07 12.65
CA GLU A 65 13.06 15.00 13.29
C GLU A 65 12.90 13.61 12.62
N THR A 66 12.26 13.49 11.46
CA THR A 66 12.02 12.18 10.78
C THR A 66 13.32 11.42 10.55
N ILE A 67 14.30 12.06 9.92
CA ILE A 67 15.60 11.45 9.63
C ILE A 67 16.39 11.13 10.90
N ASN A 68 16.35 12.03 11.89
CA ASN A 68 17.03 11.80 13.16
C ASN A 68 16.44 10.61 13.92
N LYS A 69 15.13 10.38 13.82
CA LYS A 69 14.44 9.21 14.37
C LYS A 69 14.80 7.94 13.59
N LEU A 70 14.83 7.99 12.25
CA LEU A 70 15.25 6.85 11.42
C LEU A 70 16.67 6.39 11.71
N LYS A 71 17.62 7.33 11.83
CA LYS A 71 19.04 7.04 12.13
C LYS A 71 19.24 6.31 13.46
N LYS A 72 18.34 6.49 14.42
CA LYS A 72 18.40 5.83 15.73
C LYS A 72 17.92 4.38 15.70
N ILE A 73 17.24 3.97 14.62
CA ILE A 73 16.66 2.63 14.49
C ILE A 73 17.56 1.80 13.56
N THR A 74 18.14 0.73 14.10
CA THR A 74 18.93 -0.22 13.33
C THR A 74 18.26 -1.59 13.36
N HIS A 75 17.99 -2.15 12.18
CA HIS A 75 17.38 -3.46 12.05
C HIS A 75 17.81 -4.12 10.74
N THR A 76 18.03 -5.43 10.71
CA THR A 76 18.52 -6.17 9.53
C THR A 76 17.57 -6.10 8.33
N LYS A 77 16.28 -5.93 8.60
CA LYS A 77 15.23 -5.75 7.59
C LYS A 77 15.02 -4.30 7.14
N LEU A 78 15.63 -3.31 7.79
CA LEU A 78 15.37 -1.89 7.52
C LEU A 78 16.50 -1.28 6.70
N LYS A 79 16.14 -0.68 5.58
CA LYS A 79 17.00 0.17 4.75
C LYS A 79 16.30 1.52 4.58
N TRP A 80 17.04 2.61 4.72
CA TRP A 80 16.53 3.93 4.42
C TRP A 80 17.52 4.69 3.54
N TYR A 81 16.99 5.58 2.70
CA TYR A 81 17.77 6.37 1.76
C TYR A 81 17.25 7.81 1.72
N GLN A 82 18.16 8.77 1.54
CA GLN A 82 17.79 10.13 1.15
C GLN A 82 17.49 10.14 -0.35
N LEU A 83 16.40 10.81 -0.76
CA LEU A 83 16.18 11.13 -2.16
C LEU A 83 17.32 12.05 -2.66
N PRO A 84 17.92 11.81 -3.83
CA PRO A 84 19.00 12.68 -4.32
C PRO A 84 18.52 14.11 -4.58
N ASP A 85 19.42 15.08 -4.36
CA ASP A 85 19.18 16.49 -4.67
C ASP A 85 18.72 16.69 -6.12
N GLY A 86 17.83 17.66 -6.32
CA GLY A 86 17.23 17.96 -7.63
C GLY A 86 16.08 17.03 -8.03
N LYS A 87 15.70 16.08 -7.16
CA LYS A 87 14.47 15.31 -7.26
C LYS A 87 13.59 15.61 -6.06
N GLU A 88 12.29 15.78 -6.27
CA GLU A 88 11.36 16.08 -5.18
C GLU A 88 10.03 15.36 -5.38
N GLY A 89 9.36 15.10 -4.26
CA GLY A 89 8.00 14.58 -4.22
C GLY A 89 7.93 13.06 -4.11
N LYS A 90 6.76 12.60 -3.64
CA LYS A 90 6.43 11.18 -3.40
C LYS A 90 6.73 10.29 -4.62
N LYS A 91 6.41 10.74 -5.84
CA LYS A 91 6.62 9.95 -7.07
C LYS A 91 8.11 9.69 -7.36
N GLU A 92 8.96 10.71 -7.21
CA GLU A 92 10.41 10.53 -7.38
C GLU A 92 11.00 9.69 -6.25
N ALA A 93 10.51 9.85 -5.01
CA ALA A 93 10.87 8.99 -3.89
C ALA A 93 10.54 7.51 -4.14
N ILE A 94 9.33 7.22 -4.63
CA ILE A 94 8.92 5.86 -5.00
C ILE A 94 9.79 5.33 -6.15
N LYS A 95 9.98 6.10 -7.24
CA LYS A 95 10.85 5.71 -8.36
C LYS A 95 12.25 5.34 -7.89
N TYR A 96 12.85 6.18 -7.05
CA TYR A 96 14.16 5.94 -6.49
C TYR A 96 14.16 4.69 -5.60
N GLY A 97 13.18 4.55 -4.71
CA GLY A 97 13.05 3.41 -3.81
C GLY A 97 12.84 2.08 -4.52
N LEU A 98 12.09 2.05 -5.64
CA LEU A 98 11.94 0.86 -6.47
C LEU A 98 13.28 0.32 -7.00
N THR A 99 14.26 1.20 -7.25
CA THR A 99 15.63 0.77 -7.63
C THR A 99 16.43 0.19 -6.46
N LYS A 100 16.00 0.44 -5.22
CA LYS A 100 16.65 -0.04 -3.98
C LYS A 100 15.99 -1.30 -3.42
N CYS A 101 14.76 -1.62 -3.84
CA CYS A 101 14.07 -2.85 -3.48
C CYS A 101 14.79 -4.09 -4.05
N THR A 102 15.10 -5.04 -3.19
CA THR A 102 15.81 -6.29 -3.51
C THR A 102 14.85 -7.28 -4.16
N TYR A 103 13.66 -7.46 -3.58
CA TYR A 103 12.77 -8.55 -3.98
C TYR A 103 11.95 -8.25 -5.24
N ALA A 104 11.33 -9.31 -5.79
CA ALA A 104 10.54 -9.24 -7.02
C ALA A 104 9.17 -8.57 -6.81
N TRP A 105 8.66 -8.58 -5.58
CA TRP A 105 7.40 -7.94 -5.21
C TRP A 105 7.65 -6.73 -4.33
N VAL A 106 6.85 -5.69 -4.58
CA VAL A 106 6.83 -4.47 -3.77
C VAL A 106 5.43 -4.26 -3.24
N ILE A 107 5.30 -3.98 -1.95
CA ILE A 107 4.07 -3.49 -1.32
C ILE A 107 4.34 -2.03 -0.95
N MET A 108 3.54 -1.12 -1.49
CA MET A 108 3.62 0.30 -1.18
C MET A 108 2.63 0.63 -0.06
N THR A 109 3.09 1.46 0.86
CA THR A 109 2.26 1.99 1.94
C THR A 109 2.72 3.40 2.32
N ASP A 110 1.83 4.18 2.91
CA ASP A 110 2.12 5.54 3.37
C ASP A 110 2.61 5.54 4.82
N ALA A 111 3.26 6.64 5.20
CA ALA A 111 3.96 6.73 6.48
C ALA A 111 3.03 6.89 7.69
N ASP A 112 1.79 7.31 7.46
CA ASP A 112 0.73 7.55 8.43
C ASP A 112 -0.30 6.41 8.51
N VAL A 113 -0.06 5.34 7.78
CA VAL A 113 -0.90 4.13 7.77
C VAL A 113 -0.68 3.32 9.03
N LYS A 114 -1.78 2.84 9.62
CA LYS A 114 -1.76 1.86 10.69
C LYS A 114 -2.01 0.48 10.11
N MET A 115 -1.38 -0.55 10.67
CA MET A 115 -1.55 -1.91 10.16
C MET A 115 -1.67 -2.96 11.26
N GLN A 116 -2.47 -3.99 10.99
CA GLN A 116 -2.59 -5.17 11.85
C GLN A 116 -1.40 -6.12 11.63
N ASN A 117 -1.15 -7.02 12.58
CA ASN A 117 0.00 -7.94 12.54
C ASN A 117 -0.03 -8.91 11.34
N ASP A 118 -1.19 -9.17 10.76
CA ASP A 118 -1.40 -10.07 9.62
C ASP A 118 -1.55 -9.33 8.27
N TRP A 119 -1.33 -8.01 8.25
CA TRP A 119 -1.44 -7.18 7.05
C TRP A 119 -0.59 -7.70 5.88
N LEU A 120 0.68 -8.02 6.12
CA LEU A 120 1.56 -8.59 5.09
C LEU A 120 1.07 -9.93 4.58
N SER A 121 0.73 -10.87 5.48
CA SER A 121 0.24 -12.19 5.09
C SER A 121 -1.04 -12.11 4.26
N SER A 122 -1.89 -11.11 4.53
CA SER A 122 -3.12 -10.90 3.79
C SER A 122 -2.84 -10.49 2.34
N ASN A 123 -1.94 -9.54 2.11
CA ASN A 123 -1.52 -9.10 0.79
C ASN A 123 -0.87 -10.25 0.01
N ILE A 124 0.06 -10.97 0.65
CA ILE A 124 0.82 -12.07 0.04
C ILE A 124 -0.11 -13.20 -0.42
N SER A 125 -1.15 -13.49 0.35
CA SER A 125 -2.12 -14.54 0.00
C SER A 125 -2.84 -14.31 -1.33
N LYS A 126 -2.88 -13.07 -1.82
CA LYS A 126 -3.53 -12.68 -3.07
C LYS A 126 -2.56 -12.51 -4.23
N MET A 127 -1.25 -12.46 -3.97
CA MET A 127 -0.24 -12.24 -5.01
C MET A 127 -0.26 -13.34 -6.07
N SER A 128 -0.48 -12.94 -7.31
CA SER A 128 -0.30 -13.76 -8.52
C SER A 128 0.66 -13.06 -9.48
N GLU A 129 1.42 -13.83 -10.27
CA GLU A 129 2.52 -13.29 -11.08
C GLU A 129 2.10 -12.22 -12.10
N GLU A 130 0.82 -12.20 -12.48
CA GLU A 130 0.29 -11.34 -13.55
C GLU A 130 -0.68 -10.27 -13.06
N ALA A 131 -0.79 -10.04 -11.75
CA ALA A 131 -1.75 -9.06 -11.21
C ALA A 131 -1.13 -8.07 -10.22
N ILE A 132 -1.73 -6.88 -10.16
CA ILE A 132 -1.55 -5.98 -9.00
C ILE A 132 -2.63 -6.28 -7.97
N ILE A 133 -2.29 -6.14 -6.69
CA ILE A 133 -3.20 -6.38 -5.58
C ILE A 133 -3.58 -5.03 -4.98
N VAL A 134 -4.85 -4.68 -5.10
CA VAL A 134 -5.42 -3.49 -4.47
C VAL A 134 -6.09 -3.94 -3.18
N SER A 135 -5.59 -3.44 -2.06
CA SER A 135 -6.16 -3.68 -0.74
C SER A 135 -6.82 -2.39 -0.25
N PRO A 136 -7.96 -2.47 0.48
CA PRO A 136 -8.58 -1.28 1.00
C PRO A 136 -7.70 -0.66 2.10
N VAL A 137 -7.95 0.61 2.32
CA VAL A 137 -7.46 1.36 3.49
C VAL A 137 -8.68 1.73 4.31
N TYR A 138 -8.54 1.88 5.62
CA TYR A 138 -9.62 2.32 6.50
C TYR A 138 -9.29 3.62 7.21
N VAL A 139 -10.30 4.47 7.39
CA VAL A 139 -10.17 5.69 8.18
C VAL A 139 -10.46 5.35 9.64
N GLU A 140 -9.44 5.48 10.49
CA GLU A 140 -9.61 5.36 11.94
C GLU A 140 -10.40 6.57 12.48
N VAL A 141 -11.46 6.31 13.25
CA VAL A 141 -12.21 7.35 13.93
C VAL A 141 -11.93 7.38 15.41
N LYS A 142 -11.26 8.47 15.81
CA LYS A 142 -10.86 8.73 17.20
C LYS A 142 -12.03 9.22 18.07
N LYS A 143 -13.05 9.84 17.47
CA LYS A 143 -14.23 10.38 18.16
C LYS A 143 -15.50 10.20 17.32
N ALA A 144 -16.55 9.69 17.93
CA ALA A 144 -17.84 9.49 17.27
C ALA A 144 -18.63 10.82 17.18
N THR A 145 -18.29 11.66 16.21
CA THR A 145 -19.08 12.84 15.82
C THR A 145 -19.86 12.54 14.54
N TYR A 146 -20.97 13.24 14.29
CA TYR A 146 -21.73 13.07 13.03
C TYR A 146 -20.86 13.27 11.78
N PHE A 147 -19.94 14.24 11.82
CA PHE A 147 -19.00 14.49 10.73
C PHE A 147 -18.05 13.30 10.51
N ASN A 148 -17.45 12.76 11.59
CA ASN A 148 -16.54 11.62 11.48
C ASN A 148 -17.27 10.34 11.05
N MET A 149 -18.54 10.18 11.43
CA MET A 149 -19.38 9.07 10.95
C MET A 149 -19.69 9.21 9.47
N PHE A 150 -20.03 10.42 9.00
CA PHE A 150 -20.23 10.68 7.58
C PHE A 150 -18.96 10.41 6.77
N GLN A 151 -17.81 10.90 7.23
CA GLN A 151 -16.51 10.66 6.60
C GLN A 151 -16.18 9.16 6.50
N GLN A 152 -16.48 8.36 7.53
CA GLN A 152 -16.34 6.90 7.47
C GLN A 152 -17.24 6.26 6.44
N LEU A 153 -18.52 6.67 6.37
CA LEU A 153 -19.47 6.11 5.43
C LEU A 153 -19.07 6.43 3.98
N ASP A 154 -18.66 7.67 3.73
CA ASP A 154 -18.20 8.12 2.42
C ASP A 154 -16.94 7.35 1.98
N PHE A 155 -15.96 7.24 2.89
CA PHE A 155 -14.74 6.48 2.61
C PHE A 155 -15.03 4.99 2.39
N ALA A 156 -15.90 4.39 3.22
CA ALA A 156 -16.32 3.00 3.04
C ALA A 156 -17.00 2.81 1.68
N ALA A 157 -17.90 3.72 1.27
CA ALA A 157 -18.54 3.67 -0.04
C ALA A 157 -17.52 3.71 -1.18
N MET A 158 -16.48 4.56 -1.09
CA MET A 158 -15.38 4.59 -2.06
C MET A 158 -14.60 3.26 -2.11
N GLN A 159 -14.29 2.65 -0.97
CA GLN A 159 -13.61 1.35 -0.92
C GLN A 159 -14.48 0.23 -1.52
N TYR A 160 -15.77 0.19 -1.20
CA TYR A 160 -16.70 -0.78 -1.77
C TYR A 160 -16.84 -0.62 -3.29
N LEU A 161 -16.96 0.62 -3.78
CA LEU A 161 -17.04 0.89 -5.20
C LEU A 161 -15.75 0.49 -5.93
N THR A 162 -14.60 0.74 -5.30
CA THR A 162 -13.29 0.30 -5.81
C THR A 162 -13.25 -1.22 -5.96
N ILE A 163 -13.57 -1.97 -4.90
CA ILE A 163 -13.61 -3.46 -4.93
C ILE A 163 -14.61 -3.96 -5.97
N ALA A 164 -15.83 -3.38 -6.01
CA ALA A 164 -16.86 -3.76 -6.96
C ALA A 164 -16.41 -3.55 -8.42
N SER A 165 -15.71 -2.45 -8.68
CA SER A 165 -15.17 -2.15 -10.01
C SER A 165 -14.08 -3.13 -10.46
N ILE A 166 -13.24 -3.58 -9.53
CA ILE A 166 -12.23 -4.62 -9.78
C ILE A 166 -12.92 -5.95 -10.13
N ILE A 167 -13.93 -6.35 -9.34
CA ILE A 167 -14.72 -7.57 -9.61
C ILE A 167 -15.42 -7.50 -10.97
N ALA A 168 -15.94 -6.31 -11.32
CA ALA A 168 -16.56 -6.04 -12.62
C ALA A 168 -15.55 -5.93 -13.77
N LYS A 169 -14.25 -6.14 -13.53
CA LYS A 169 -13.15 -6.00 -14.49
C LYS A 169 -13.07 -4.61 -15.14
N LYS A 170 -13.50 -3.58 -14.41
CA LYS A 170 -13.42 -2.17 -14.80
C LYS A 170 -12.87 -1.33 -13.64
N PRO A 171 -11.65 -1.61 -13.14
CA PRO A 171 -11.09 -0.82 -12.06
C PRO A 171 -10.93 0.64 -12.49
N PHE A 172 -11.17 1.57 -11.58
CA PHE A 172 -10.99 3.01 -11.86
C PHE A 172 -10.23 3.74 -10.74
N MET A 173 -10.06 3.10 -9.59
CA MET A 173 -9.35 3.65 -8.44
C MET A 173 -8.58 2.56 -7.70
N CYS A 174 -7.52 2.96 -7.03
CA CYS A 174 -6.82 2.19 -6.00
C CYS A 174 -6.16 3.17 -5.03
N SER A 175 -5.62 2.66 -3.93
CA SER A 175 -4.82 3.45 -3.00
C SER A 175 -3.37 2.98 -3.03
N GLY A 176 -2.43 3.91 -3.24
CA GLY A 176 -0.99 3.65 -3.14
C GLY A 176 -0.55 3.29 -1.71
N ALA A 177 -1.41 3.56 -0.72
CA ALA A 177 -1.15 3.27 0.69
C ALA A 177 -1.34 1.77 1.05
N ASN A 178 -1.91 0.95 0.15
CA ASN A 178 -2.02 -0.49 0.32
C ASN A 178 -2.08 -1.20 -1.05
N LEU A 179 -1.00 -1.06 -1.82
CA LEU A 179 -0.89 -1.58 -3.19
C LEU A 179 0.30 -2.54 -3.30
N ALA A 180 0.05 -3.79 -3.72
CA ALA A 180 1.11 -4.74 -4.03
C ALA A 180 1.26 -4.95 -5.54
N ILE A 181 2.50 -4.93 -6.02
CA ILE A 181 2.81 -4.92 -7.45
C ILE A 181 4.16 -5.61 -7.73
N PRO A 182 4.32 -6.35 -8.84
CA PRO A 182 5.63 -6.80 -9.29
C PRO A 182 6.58 -5.63 -9.52
N LYS A 183 7.80 -5.68 -8.96
CA LYS A 183 8.79 -4.59 -9.01
C LYS A 183 9.08 -4.12 -10.43
N THR A 184 9.20 -5.06 -11.37
CA THR A 184 9.46 -4.77 -12.79
C THR A 184 8.33 -3.94 -13.41
N LYS A 185 7.08 -4.31 -13.10
CA LYS A 185 5.89 -3.58 -13.57
C LYS A 185 5.76 -2.22 -12.87
N ALA A 186 6.07 -2.14 -11.58
CA ALA A 186 6.10 -0.86 -10.86
C ALA A 186 7.12 0.11 -11.48
N LEU A 187 8.35 -0.35 -11.76
CA LEU A 187 9.39 0.45 -12.42
C LEU A 187 8.94 0.97 -13.78
N GLU A 188 8.35 0.09 -14.61
CA GLU A 188 7.81 0.46 -15.92
C GLU A 188 6.72 1.54 -15.81
N LEU A 189 5.73 1.34 -14.93
CA LEU A 189 4.61 2.26 -14.79
C LEU A 189 5.03 3.61 -14.21
N TYR A 190 5.88 3.61 -13.17
CA TYR A 190 6.36 4.86 -12.56
C TYR A 190 7.32 5.64 -13.48
N GLN A 191 7.95 5.01 -14.47
CA GLN A 191 8.68 5.72 -15.53
C GLN A 191 7.75 6.38 -16.54
N ALA A 192 6.54 5.83 -16.73
CA ALA A 192 5.58 6.31 -17.71
C ALA A 192 4.61 7.39 -17.17
N ILE A 193 4.49 7.56 -15.85
CA ILE A 193 3.65 8.60 -15.24
C ILE A 193 4.37 9.95 -15.16
N ASP A 194 3.57 11.01 -15.28
CA ASP A 194 4.04 12.38 -15.09
C ASP A 194 4.27 12.67 -13.60
N THR A 195 5.50 13.05 -13.26
CA THR A 195 5.92 13.38 -11.90
C THR A 195 5.71 14.85 -11.55
N SER A 196 5.38 15.71 -12.52
CA SER A 196 5.05 17.12 -12.27
C SER A 196 3.70 17.31 -11.55
N ILE A 197 2.79 16.34 -11.70
CA ILE A 197 1.50 16.34 -10.99
C ILE A 197 1.75 15.88 -9.54
N PRO A 198 1.40 16.65 -8.50
CA PRO A 198 1.78 16.30 -7.12
C PRO A 198 1.08 15.07 -6.53
N SER A 199 -0.13 14.75 -7.01
CA SER A 199 -1.01 13.73 -6.40
C SER A 199 -1.58 12.76 -7.45
N GLY A 200 -2.30 11.74 -6.99
CA GLY A 200 -2.96 10.72 -7.81
C GLY A 200 -2.00 9.72 -8.45
N ASP A 201 -0.82 9.51 -7.87
CA ASP A 201 0.17 8.59 -8.41
C ASP A 201 -0.36 7.16 -8.57
N ASP A 202 -1.15 6.71 -7.61
CA ASP A 202 -1.84 5.42 -7.61
C ASP A 202 -2.90 5.30 -8.72
N VAL A 203 -3.75 6.31 -8.88
CA VAL A 203 -4.76 6.36 -9.95
C VAL A 203 -4.07 6.39 -11.32
N PHE A 204 -3.07 7.26 -11.53
CA PHE A 204 -2.35 7.30 -12.81
C PHE A 204 -1.65 5.99 -13.14
N LEU A 205 -1.04 5.36 -12.13
CA LEU A 205 -0.44 4.03 -12.26
C LEU A 205 -1.48 2.98 -12.67
N LEU A 206 -2.63 2.97 -12.00
CA LEU A 206 -3.72 2.03 -12.28
C LEU A 206 -4.26 2.21 -13.71
N HIS A 207 -4.54 3.45 -14.12
CA HIS A 207 -5.05 3.74 -15.46
C HIS A 207 -4.08 3.25 -16.54
N LYS A 208 -2.78 3.54 -16.42
CA LYS A 208 -1.77 3.03 -17.35
C LYS A 208 -1.68 1.50 -17.35
N TYR A 209 -1.79 0.88 -16.18
CA TYR A 209 -1.76 -0.56 -16.06
C TYR A 209 -2.96 -1.23 -16.76
N ILE A 210 -4.15 -0.63 -16.66
CA ILE A 210 -5.37 -1.10 -17.34
C ILE A 210 -5.29 -0.87 -18.85
N GLU A 211 -4.71 0.24 -19.32
CA GLU A 211 -4.45 0.48 -20.75
C GLU A 211 -3.59 -0.63 -21.37
N GLN A 212 -2.65 -1.19 -20.58
CA GLN A 212 -1.84 -2.35 -20.95
C GLN A 212 -2.56 -3.70 -20.78
N LYS A 213 -3.87 -3.71 -20.50
CA LYS A 213 -4.67 -4.91 -20.20
C LYS A 213 -4.19 -5.69 -18.97
N GLY A 214 -3.59 -5.00 -18.00
CA GLY A 214 -3.16 -5.59 -16.74
C GLY A 214 -4.32 -6.12 -15.89
N ASN A 215 -4.08 -7.23 -15.19
CA ASN A 215 -5.07 -7.82 -14.30
C ASN A 215 -4.99 -7.22 -12.88
N VAL A 216 -6.14 -6.93 -12.27
CA VAL A 216 -6.22 -6.32 -10.93
C VAL A 216 -7.00 -7.25 -10.02
N ILE A 217 -6.47 -7.51 -8.83
CA ILE A 217 -7.12 -8.35 -7.81
C ILE A 217 -7.38 -7.51 -6.57
N ALA A 218 -8.59 -7.59 -6.03
CA ALA A 218 -8.93 -6.98 -4.77
C ALA A 218 -8.60 -7.92 -3.60
N ASN A 219 -7.88 -7.43 -2.59
CA ASN A 219 -7.73 -8.11 -1.31
C ASN A 219 -8.84 -7.65 -0.35
N VAL A 220 -9.86 -8.48 -0.19
CA VAL A 220 -11.04 -8.18 0.64
C VAL A 220 -10.91 -8.70 2.09
N LEU A 221 -9.70 -9.05 2.53
CA LEU A 221 -9.49 -9.55 3.89
C LEU A 221 -9.56 -8.40 4.92
N PRO A 222 -10.18 -8.59 6.10
CA PRO A 222 -10.36 -7.54 7.12
C PRO A 222 -9.06 -7.00 7.72
N SER A 223 -7.96 -7.71 7.53
CA SER A 223 -6.59 -7.39 7.94
C SER A 223 -5.92 -6.32 7.07
N SER A 224 -6.72 -5.58 6.29
CA SER A 224 -6.27 -4.43 5.50
C SER A 224 -5.99 -3.23 6.41
N ALA A 225 -5.18 -2.30 5.90
CA ALA A 225 -4.59 -1.21 6.67
C ALA A 225 -5.62 -0.13 7.06
#